data_AF-A0A8T3WEY7-F1
#
_entry.id   AF-A0A8T3WEY7-F1
#
_cell.length_a   1.000
_cell.length_b   1.000
_cell.length_c   1.000
_cell.angle_alpha   90.00
_cell.angle_beta   90.00
_cell.angle_gamma   90.00
#
_symmetry.space_group_name_H-M   'P 1'
#
loop_
_entity.id
_entity.type
_entity.pdbx_description
1 polymer ?
#
loop_
_entity_poly.entity_id
_entity_poly.type
_entity_poly.pdbx_seq_one_letter_code
_entity_poly.pdbx_strand_id
1 'polypeptide(L)' 'MKLKKCKKCNIYTLKDECPQCKEKSTLAGYKFIKKSTNYSFLT' A
#
# COMPACT_ATOMS: atom_id res chain seq x y z
N MET A 1 -13.33 7.37 -1.03
CA MET A 1 -12.41 7.31 0.13
C MET A 1 -11.04 6.83 -0.34
N LYS A 2 -9.93 7.35 0.21
CA LYS A 2 -8.56 6.94 -0.18
C LYS A 2 -8.01 5.92 0.82
N LEU A 3 -7.22 4.95 0.33
CA LEU A 3 -6.55 3.98 1.19
C LEU A 3 -5.51 4.68 2.07
N LYS A 4 -5.52 4.39 3.37
CA LYS A 4 -4.55 4.87 4.34
C LYS A 4 -3.77 3.70 4.92
N LYS A 5 -2.59 3.99 5.44
CA LYS A 5 -1.69 3.03 6.07
C LYS A 5 -1.19 3.59 7.39
N CYS A 6 -1.24 2.78 8.43
CA CYS A 6 -0.58 3.08 9.69
C CYS A 6 0.93 2.82 9.55
N LYS A 7 1.76 3.81 9.89
CA LYS A 7 3.23 3.67 9.83
C LYS A 7 3.78 2.69 10.85
N LYS A 8 3.12 2.55 12.00
CA LYS A 8 3.58 1.72 13.13
C LYS A 8 3.19 0.26 12.96
N CYS A 9 1.92 -0.02 12.71
CA CYS A 9 1.41 -1.38 12.56
C CYS A 9 1.56 -1.94 11.13
N ASN A 10 1.92 -1.09 10.15
CA ASN A 10 1.91 -1.43 8.72
C ASN A 10 0.57 -1.92 8.15
N ILE A 11 -0.53 -1.70 8.87
CA ILE A 11 -1.88 -2.09 8.46
C ILE A 11 -2.52 -1.04 7.57
N TYR A 12 -3.27 -1.51 6.58
CA TYR A 12 -4.09 -0.68 5.70
C TYR A 12 -5.49 -0.50 6.28
N THR A 13 -6.02 0.71 6.15
CA THR A 13 -7.36 1.07 6.63
C THR A 13 -7.93 2.20 5.78
N LEU A 14 -9.26 2.33 5.79
CA LEU A 14 -9.96 3.48 5.22
C LEU A 14 -10.24 4.56 6.27
N LYS A 15 -10.07 4.23 7.56
CA LYS A 15 -10.29 5.14 8.69
C LYS A 15 -9.10 6.08 8.90
N ASP A 16 -9.36 7.22 9.51
CA ASP A 16 -8.33 8.17 9.93
C ASP A 16 -7.41 7.60 11.01
N GLU A 17 -7.89 6.65 11.81
CA GLU A 17 -7.15 6.05 12.91
C GLU A 17 -6.93 4.55 12.68
N CYS A 18 -5.76 4.07 13.10
CA CYS A 18 -5.41 2.67 13.05
C CYS A 18 -6.23 1.89 14.08
N PRO A 19 -6.92 0.80 13.70
CA PRO A 19 -7.74 0.02 14.64
C PRO A 19 -6.91 -0.70 15.72
N GLN A 20 -5.61 -0.90 15.52
CA GLN A 20 -4.74 -1.58 16.49
C GLN A 20 -4.08 -0.62 17.48
N CYS A 21 -3.39 0.41 16.98
CA CYS A 21 -2.61 1.32 17.83
C CYS A 21 -3.31 2.68 18.08
N LYS A 22 -4.48 2.92 17.47
CA LYS A 22 -5.23 4.19 17.53
C LYS A 22 -4.47 5.43 17.02
N GLU A 23 -3.30 5.26 16.40
CA GLU A 23 -2.58 6.37 15.78
C GLU A 23 -3.17 6.77 14.43
N LYS A 24 -2.90 8.00 14.01
CA LYS A 24 -3.34 8.52 12.71
C LYS A 24 -2.75 7.73 11.55
N SER A 25 -3.61 7.29 10.64
CA SER A 25 -3.26 6.61 9.41
C SER A 25 -2.96 7.63 8.32
N THR A 26 -1.80 7.49 7.67
CA THR A 26 -1.37 8.37 6.59
C THR A 26 -1.82 7.84 5.23
N LEU A 27 -1.93 8.70 4.22
CA LEU A 27 -2.32 8.26 2.88
C LEU A 27 -1.36 7.16 2.37
N ALA A 28 -1.92 6.05 1.88
CA ALA A 28 -1.12 4.99 1.26
C ALA A 28 -0.74 5.42 -0.16
N GLY A 29 0.53 5.73 -0.38
CA GLY A 29 1.05 5.95 -1.73
C GLY A 29 1.15 4.62 -2.48
N TYR A 30 0.61 4.57 -3.71
CA TYR A 30 0.87 3.46 -4.61
C TYR A 30 2.13 3.76 -5.42
N LYS A 31 3.04 2.78 -5.50
CA LYS A 31 4.14 2.81 -6.47
C LYS A 31 3.72 1.94 -7.65
N PHE A 32 3.58 2.53 -8.82
CA PHE A 32 3.35 1.76 -10.04
C PHE A 32 4.59 0.90 -10.29
N ILE A 33 4.42 -0.43 -10.22
CA ILE A 33 5.47 -1.36 -10.60
C ILE A 33 5.43 -1.46 -12.12
N LYS A 34 6.40 -0.86 -12.80
CA LYS A 34 6.62 -1.11 -14.23
C LYS A 34 7.07 -2.56 -14.39
N LYS A 35 6.18 -3.45 -14.83
CA LYS A 35 6.58 -4.79 -15.27
C LYS A 35 7.29 -4.64 -16.62
N SER A 36 8.61 -4.81 -16.64
CA SER A 36 9.33 -5.11 -17.87
C SER A 36 9.10 -6.59 -18.17
N THR A 37 8.25 -6.90 -19.14
CA THR A 37 8.08 -8.26 -19.64
C THR A 37 9.31 -8.64 -20.46
N ASN A 38 10.29 -9.30 -19.85
CA ASN A 38 11.24 -10.13 -20.58
C ASN A 38 10.51 -11.43 -20.97
N TYR A 39 9.86 -11.43 -22.13
CA TYR A 39 9.31 -12.66 -22.71
C TYR A 39 10.45 -13.33 -23.49
N SER A 40 11.13 -14.30 -22.88
CA SER A 40 12.05 -15.18 -23.61
C SER A 40 11.22 -16.16 -24.41
N PHE A 41 11.03 -15.86 -25.69
CA PHE A 41 10.48 -16.78 -26.68
C PHE A 41 11.54 -17.86 -26.93
N LEU A 42 11.37 -19.04 -26.34
CA LEU A 42 12.15 -20.23 -26.69
C LEU A 42 11.64 -20.73 -28.06
N THR A 43 12.32 -20.31 -29.13
CA THR A 43 12.30 -21.02 -30.43
C THR A 43 12.97 -22.36 -30.32
#